data_AF-A0A485C836-F1
#
_entry.id   AF-A0A485C836-F1
#
_cell.length_a   1.000
_cell.length_b   1.000
_cell.length_c   1.000
_cell.angle_alpha   90.00
_cell.angle_beta   90.00
_cell.angle_gamma   90.00
#
_symmetry.space_group_name_H-M   'P 1'
#
loop_
_entity.id
_entity.type
_entity.pdbx_description
1 polymer ?
#
loop_
_entity_poly.entity_id
_entity_poly.type
_entity_poly.pdbx_seq_one_letter_code
_entity_poly.pdbx_strand_id
1 'polypeptide(L)' 'MQGGKARLVHVNEQVRDFIRSAQRVAETPPSYASVENDLEPLLLTLSKEMTPGEQKKLMSLLLREGITGLLQRLDIRDQ' A
#
# COMPACT_ATOMS: atom_id res chain seq x y z
N MET A 1 4.73 -6.36 -34.99
CA MET A 1 4.09 -5.31 -34.16
C MET A 1 2.59 -5.31 -34.45
N GLN A 2 1.77 -5.99 -33.65
CA GLN A 2 0.32 -6.06 -33.88
C GLN A 2 -0.39 -5.32 -32.74
N GLY A 3 -0.64 -4.03 -32.97
CA GLY A 3 -1.34 -3.16 -32.03
C GLY A 3 -2.77 -3.63 -31.80
N GLY A 4 -3.15 -3.79 -30.54
CA GLY A 4 -4.52 -4.08 -30.13
C GLY A 4 -5.46 -2.93 -30.50
N LYS A 5 -6.60 -3.27 -31.11
CA LYS A 5 -7.63 -2.30 -31.53
C LYS A 5 -8.33 -1.75 -30.29
N ALA A 6 -8.05 -0.51 -29.90
CA ALA A 6 -8.84 0.19 -28.90
C ALA A 6 -10.24 0.51 -29.47
N ARG A 7 -11.28 0.31 -28.66
CA ARG A 7 -12.65 0.70 -28.99
C ARG A 7 -13.00 1.93 -28.15
N LEU A 8 -13.28 3.04 -28.83
CA LEU A 8 -13.80 4.24 -28.18
C LEU A 8 -15.30 4.04 -27.94
N VAL A 9 -15.69 4.01 -26.67
CA VAL A 9 -17.10 3.92 -26.27
C VAL A 9 -17.55 5.29 -25.81
N HIS A 10 -18.58 5.85 -26.44
CA HIS A 10 -19.22 7.07 -25.98
C HIS A 10 -20.35 6.73 -25.01
N VAL A 11 -20.21 7.17 -23.76
CA VAL A 11 -21.21 6.96 -22.70
C VAL A 11 -22.13 8.17 -22.65
N ASN A 12 -23.40 7.98 -23.01
CA ASN A 12 -24.41 9.02 -22.92
C ASN A 12 -24.95 9.17 -21.48
N GLU A 13 -25.76 10.20 -21.26
CA GLU A 13 -26.28 10.55 -19.92
C GLU A 13 -27.17 9.44 -19.33
N GLN A 14 -28.02 8.81 -20.16
CA GLN A 14 -28.88 7.71 -19.73
C GLN A 14 -28.08 6.50 -19.21
N VAL A 15 -26.98 6.14 -19.90
CA VAL A 15 -26.10 5.06 -19.46
C VAL A 15 -25.34 5.47 -18.18
N ARG A 16 -24.94 6.74 -18.07
CA ARG A 16 -24.30 7.26 -16.86
C ARG A 16 -25.22 7.18 -15.65
N ASP A 17 -26.48 7.57 -15.81
CA ASP A 17 -27.46 7.52 -14.73
C ASP A 17 -27.83 6.09 -14.34
N PHE A 18 -27.91 5.18 -15.31
CA PHE A 18 -28.10 3.75 -15.06
C PHE A 18 -26.93 3.12 -14.29
N ILE A 19 -25.68 3.42 -14.68
CA ILE A 19 -24.49 2.96 -13.94
C ILE A 19 -24.53 3.49 -12.49
N ARG A 20 -24.87 4.77 -12.31
CA ARG A 20 -24.98 5.40 -10.98
C ARG A 20 -26.11 4.82 -10.14
N SER A 21 -27.25 4.47 -10.75
CA SER A 21 -28.38 3.87 -10.02
C SER A 21 -28.05 2.44 -9.59
N ALA A 22 -27.35 1.67 -10.43
CA ALA A 22 -26.87 0.33 -10.09
C ALA A 22 -25.80 0.34 -8.99
N GLN A 23 -24.91 1.35 -8.97
CA GLN A 23 -23.87 1.51 -7.94
C GLN A 23 -24.42 1.72 -6.52
N ARG A 24 -25.64 2.25 -6.36
CA ARG A 24 -26.26 2.40 -5.01
C ARG A 24 -26.75 1.08 -4.41
N VAL A 25 -26.87 0.03 -5.23
CA VAL A 25 -27.40 -1.29 -4.83
C VAL A 25 -26.29 -2.30 -4.55
N ALA A 26 -25.11 -2.11 -5.15
CA ALA A 26 -23.90 -2.84 -4.75
C ALA A 26 -23.36 -2.22 -3.46
N GLU A 27 -22.97 -3.06 -2.50
CA GLU A 27 -22.24 -2.65 -1.30
C GLU A 27 -21.15 -1.63 -1.64
N THR A 28 -20.90 -0.70 -0.71
CA THR A 28 -19.83 0.29 -0.80
C THR A 28 -18.63 -0.34 -1.48
N PRO A 29 -18.23 0.13 -2.69
CA PRO A 29 -17.07 -0.46 -3.35
C PRO A 29 -15.96 -0.44 -2.31
N PRO A 30 -15.21 -1.55 -2.11
CA PRO A 30 -14.08 -1.50 -1.22
C PRO A 30 -13.32 -0.28 -1.69
N SER A 31 -13.13 0.66 -0.76
CA SER A 31 -12.22 1.74 -1.02
C SER A 31 -10.98 0.98 -1.47
N TYR A 32 -10.63 1.10 -2.75
CA TYR A 32 -9.24 1.07 -3.14
C TYR A 32 -8.66 2.32 -2.49
N ALA A 33 -8.74 2.38 -1.15
CA ALA A 33 -7.82 3.07 -0.30
C ALA A 33 -6.55 2.60 -0.94
N SER A 34 -5.91 3.55 -1.59
CA SER A 34 -4.49 3.49 -1.87
C SER A 34 -3.92 2.69 -0.72
N VAL A 35 -3.24 1.58 -1.02
CA VAL A 35 -2.46 0.90 0.00
C VAL A 35 -1.45 1.95 0.43
N GLU A 36 -1.89 2.84 1.34
CA GLU A 36 -1.07 3.68 2.15
C GLU A 36 -0.14 2.65 2.74
N ASN A 37 1.15 2.83 2.45
CA ASN A 37 2.20 1.94 2.90
C ASN A 37 2.25 2.05 4.42
N ASP A 38 1.26 1.46 5.08
CA ASP A 38 1.05 1.55 6.50
C ASP A 38 2.24 0.86 7.13
N LEU A 39 2.94 1.62 7.97
CA LEU A 39 4.19 1.18 8.57
C LEU A 39 3.97 -0.09 9.40
N GLU A 40 2.83 -0.19 10.10
CA GLU A 40 2.51 -1.28 10.99
C GLU A 40 2.47 -2.67 10.29
N PRO A 41 1.67 -2.90 9.23
CA PRO A 41 1.67 -4.19 8.52
C PRO A 41 3.00 -4.50 7.84
N LEU A 42 3.74 -3.48 7.39
CA LEU A 42 5.07 -3.66 6.82
C LEU A 42 6.07 -4.15 7.87
N LEU A 43 6.13 -3.50 9.04
CA LEU A 43 6.99 -3.93 10.15
C LEU A 43 6.63 -5.33 10.65
N LEU A 44 5.34 -5.66 10.70
CA LEU A 44 4.89 -6.99 11.08
C LEU A 44 5.38 -8.05 10.09
N THR A 45 5.26 -7.80 8.80
CA THR A 45 5.76 -8.71 7.76
C THR A 45 7.28 -8.85 7.82
N LEU A 46 7.99 -7.72 7.93
CA LEU A 46 9.44 -7.68 8.03
C LEU A 46 9.94 -8.48 9.25
N SER A 47 9.21 -8.39 10.38
CA SER A 47 9.52 -9.18 11.57
C SER A 47 9.44 -10.69 11.34
N LYS A 48 8.46 -11.16 10.55
CA LYS A 48 8.23 -12.59 10.28
C LYS A 48 9.24 -13.18 9.31
N GLU A 49 9.71 -12.39 8.36
CA GLU A 49 10.66 -12.81 7.33
C GLU A 49 12.13 -12.80 7.81
N MET A 50 12.42 -12.18 8.97
CA MET A 50 13.75 -12.21 9.57
C MET A 50 14.04 -13.55 10.27
N THR A 51 15.29 -13.99 10.19
CA THR A 51 15.78 -15.08 11.02
C THR A 51 15.78 -14.71 12.51
N PRO A 52 15.77 -15.67 13.45
CA PRO A 52 15.83 -15.38 14.88
C PRO A 52 17.06 -14.55 15.29
N GLY A 53 18.19 -14.73 14.58
CA GLY A 53 19.41 -13.96 14.80
C GLY A 53 19.25 -12.49 14.37
N GLU A 54 18.59 -12.24 13.24
CA GLU A 54 18.32 -10.89 12.74
C GLU A 54 17.30 -10.17 13.62
N GLN A 55 16.22 -10.84 14.03
CA GLN A 55 15.25 -10.28 14.97
C GLN A 55 15.93 -9.82 16.27
N LYS A 56 16.81 -10.65 16.85
CA LYS A 56 17.56 -10.28 18.06
C LYS A 56 18.46 -9.07 17.86
N LYS A 57 19.12 -8.96 16.69
CA LYS A 57 19.96 -7.80 16.34
C LYS A 57 19.11 -6.54 16.19
N LEU A 58 17.99 -6.61 15.47
CA LEU A 58 17.08 -5.49 15.30
C LEU A 58 16.51 -5.02 16.65
N MET A 59 16.05 -5.95 17.49
CA MET A 59 15.56 -5.64 18.83
C MET A 59 16.64 -4.96 19.69
N SER A 60 17.88 -5.47 19.66
CA SER A 60 19.00 -4.87 20.40
C SER A 60 19.32 -3.46 19.91
N LEU A 61 19.26 -3.23 18.60
CA LEU A 61 19.50 -1.93 17.99
C LEU A 61 18.40 -0.93 18.38
N LEU A 62 17.13 -1.33 18.29
CA LEU A 62 15.99 -0.51 18.69
C LEU A 62 16.03 -0.15 20.18
N LEU A 63 16.39 -1.09 21.05
CA LEU A 63 16.52 -0.82 22.49
C LEU A 63 17.68 0.12 22.83
N ARG A 64 18.79 0.05 22.09
CA ARG A 64 19.99 0.86 22.37
C ARG A 64 19.91 2.27 21.78
N GLU A 65 19.37 2.39 20.57
CA GLU A 65 19.50 3.62 19.78
C GLU A 65 18.15 4.18 19.33
N GLY A 66 17.05 3.48 19.63
CA GLY A 66 15.71 3.87 19.21
C GLY A 66 15.52 3.87 17.70
N ILE A 67 14.43 4.50 17.27
CA ILE A 67 14.12 4.67 15.84
C ILE A 67 15.13 5.62 15.17
N THR A 68 15.59 6.67 15.87
CA THR A 68 16.56 7.62 15.33
C THR A 68 17.87 6.93 14.92
N GLY A 69 18.41 6.03 15.76
CA GLY A 69 19.63 5.30 15.40
C GLY A 69 19.43 4.31 14.25
N LEU A 70 18.24 3.69 14.16
CA LEU A 70 17.89 2.86 13.02
C LEU A 70 17.87 3.67 11.71
N LEU A 71 17.20 4.82 11.70
CA LEU A 71 17.11 5.70 10.52
C LEU A 71 18.49 6.18 10.08
N GLN A 72 19.33 6.63 11.02
CA GLN A 72 20.71 7.05 10.72
C GLN A 72 21.55 5.94 10.07
N ARG A 73 21.42 4.69 10.52
CA ARG A 73 22.13 3.54 9.96
C ARG A 73 21.63 3.13 8.58
N LEU A 74 20.37 3.42 8.29
CA LEU A 74 19.77 3.27 6.96
C LEU A 74 20.06 4.45 6.03
N ASP A 75 20.86 5.42 6.49
CA ASP A 75 21.14 6.69 5.80
C ASP A 75 19.88 7.52 5.49
N ILE A 76 18.84 7.34 6.30
CA ILE A 76 17.62 8.14 6.27
C ILE A 76 17.82 9.28 7.28
N ARG A 77 18.08 10.49 6.76
CA ARG A 77 18.31 11.68 7.57
C ARG A 77 17.12 12.63 7.43
N ASP A 78 16.72 13.25 8.55
CA ASP A 78 15.83 14.41 8.53
C ASP A 78 16.55 15.51 7.72
N GLN A 79 15.88 16.08 6.71
CA GLN A 79 16.41 17.23 5.96
C GLN A 79 16.49 18.47 6.85
#